data_AF-A0A358CXU9-F1
#
_entry.id   AF-A0A358CXU9-F1
#
_cell.length_a   1.000
_cell.length_b   1.000
_cell.length_c   1.000
_cell.angle_alpha   90.00
_cell.angle_beta   90.00
_cell.angle_gamma   90.00
#
_symmetry.space_group_name_H-M   'P 1'
#
loop_
_entity.id
_entity.type
_entity.pdbx_description
1 polymer ?
#
loop_
_entity_poly.entity_id
_entity_poly.type
_entity_poly.pdbx_seq_one_letter_code
_entity_poly.pdbx_strand_id
1 'polypeptide(L)'
;MDMEVPSYKLNASLRGVLAQRLLRRVCPECSVQRPINDAESYFTGLQAGTPVRFATNLSAEEKQQRKQEGTLCTKCGGNGYKGRVGTYELMTINSSIRESIKQKKSTHEIEQEAVQSGMLTLKRYGVELIREQLTTISELQKICNTEN
;
A
#
# COMPACT_ATOMS: atom_id res chain seq x y z
N MET A 1 22.05 5.38 -13.17
CA MET A 1 21.62 6.79 -13.10
C MET A 1 21.58 7.24 -14.55
N ASP A 2 20.40 7.16 -15.15
CA ASP A 2 20.30 6.98 -16.60
C ASP A 2 20.05 8.29 -17.35
N MET A 3 19.86 9.39 -16.59
CA MET A 3 19.62 10.74 -17.12
C MET A 3 20.83 11.70 -16.98
N GLU A 4 22.04 11.20 -16.77
CA GLU A 4 23.30 11.99 -16.72
C GLU A 4 23.30 13.24 -15.80
N VAL A 5 22.35 13.38 -14.88
CA VAL A 5 22.29 14.52 -13.96
C VAL A 5 23.50 14.45 -13.02
N PRO A 6 24.33 15.50 -12.91
CA PRO A 6 25.46 15.47 -11.99
C PRO A 6 25.02 15.34 -10.53
N SER A 7 25.63 14.42 -9.76
CA SER A 7 25.26 14.13 -8.36
C SER A 7 25.30 15.35 -7.44
N TYR A 8 26.17 16.33 -7.70
CA TYR A 8 26.24 17.56 -6.91
C TYR A 8 24.98 18.43 -7.05
N LYS A 9 24.29 18.39 -8.21
CA LYS A 9 23.02 19.12 -8.40
C LYS A 9 21.91 18.46 -7.60
N LEU A 10 21.83 17.13 -7.65
CA LEU A 10 20.88 16.36 -6.83
C LEU A 10 21.08 16.66 -5.34
N ASN A 11 22.34 16.68 -4.88
CA ASN A 11 22.67 17.00 -3.49
C ASN A 11 22.41 18.46 -3.09
N ALA A 12 22.31 19.40 -4.03
CA ALA A 12 21.99 20.80 -3.73
C ALA A 12 20.48 21.07 -3.71
N SER A 13 19.70 20.44 -4.59
CA SER A 13 18.29 20.78 -4.81
C SER A 13 17.29 19.75 -4.28
N LEU A 14 17.66 18.47 -4.18
CA LEU A 14 16.73 17.42 -3.78
C LEU A 14 16.49 17.47 -2.26
N ARG A 15 15.21 17.57 -1.89
CA ARG A 15 14.74 17.58 -0.50
C ARG A 15 14.10 16.26 -0.08
N GLY A 16 13.43 15.60 -1.02
CA GLY A 16 12.82 14.29 -0.80
C GLY A 16 12.35 13.68 -2.10
N VAL A 17 12.05 12.40 -2.06
CA VAL A 17 11.38 11.63 -3.11
C VAL A 17 10.14 11.02 -2.51
N LEU A 18 8.98 11.30 -3.13
CA LEU A 18 7.70 10.70 -2.76
C LEU A 18 7.30 9.69 -3.82
N ALA A 19 7.18 8.43 -3.43
CA ALA A 19 6.51 7.41 -4.22
C ALA A 19 5.10 7.19 -3.68
N GLN A 20 4.14 6.95 -4.57
CA GLN A 20 2.75 6.70 -4.18
C GLN A 20 2.11 5.59 -5.02
N ARG A 21 1.20 4.84 -4.40
CA ARG A 21 0.27 3.92 -5.08
C ARG A 21 -1.14 4.14 -4.55
N LEU A 22 -2.14 3.87 -5.38
CA LEU A 22 -3.55 3.95 -5.00
C LEU A 22 -4.12 2.56 -4.78
N LEU A 23 -4.68 2.33 -3.61
CA LEU A 23 -5.43 1.14 -3.24
C LEU A 23 -6.93 1.45 -3.30
N ARG A 24 -7.76 0.45 -3.62
CA ARG A 24 -9.20 0.61 -3.51
C ARG A 24 -9.62 0.61 -2.05
N ARG A 25 -10.43 1.59 -1.64
CA ARG A 25 -10.95 1.66 -0.27
C ARG A 25 -12.07 0.63 -0.10
N VAL A 26 -11.98 -0.21 0.93
CA VAL A 26 -12.98 -1.26 1.19
C VAL A 26 -14.33 -0.61 1.51
N CYS A 27 -15.43 -1.18 1.01
CA CYS A 27 -16.76 -0.61 1.22
C CYS A 27 -17.12 -0.67 2.71
N PRO A 28 -17.43 0.46 3.37
CA PRO A 28 -17.68 0.46 4.81
C PRO A 28 -19.03 -0.18 5.21
N GLU A 29 -19.95 -0.40 4.25
CA GLU A 29 -21.30 -0.91 4.54
C GLU A 29 -21.43 -2.42 4.35
N CYS A 30 -20.77 -2.99 3.35
CA CYS A 30 -20.91 -4.41 3.02
C CYS A 30 -19.62 -5.21 3.22
N SER A 31 -18.53 -4.59 3.70
CA SER A 31 -17.32 -5.33 4.07
C SER A 31 -17.60 -6.26 5.24
N VAL A 32 -16.98 -7.43 5.24
CA VAL A 32 -17.00 -8.36 6.37
C VAL A 32 -15.67 -8.29 7.12
N GLN A 33 -15.70 -8.48 8.43
CA GLN A 33 -14.49 -8.61 9.24
C GLN A 33 -14.26 -10.08 9.57
N ARG A 34 -13.02 -10.53 9.39
CA ARG A 34 -12.57 -11.83 9.90
C ARG A 34 -11.14 -11.74 10.43
N PRO A 35 -10.75 -12.63 11.35
CA PRO A 35 -9.35 -12.79 11.71
C PRO A 35 -8.51 -13.15 10.48
N ILE A 36 -7.29 -12.60 10.43
CA ILE A 36 -6.30 -13.02 9.45
C ILE A 36 -5.73 -14.41 9.79
N ASN A 37 -5.38 -15.18 8.75
CA ASN A 37 -4.72 -16.48 8.90
C ASN A 37 -3.19 -16.34 8.97
N ASP A 38 -2.48 -17.45 9.16
CA ASP A 38 -1.02 -17.45 9.32
C ASP A 38 -0.27 -16.94 8.07
N ALA A 39 -0.77 -17.24 6.87
CA ALA A 39 -0.16 -16.76 5.62
C ALA A 39 -0.31 -15.23 5.47
N GLU A 40 -1.48 -14.70 5.83
CA GLU A 40 -1.76 -13.27 5.86
C GLU A 40 -0.95 -12.55 6.95
N SER A 41 -0.82 -13.19 8.12
CA SER A 41 0.05 -12.76 9.22
C SER A 41 1.50 -12.65 8.75
N TYR A 42 2.03 -13.67 8.07
CA TYR A 42 3.39 -13.64 7.51
C TYR A 42 3.59 -12.53 6.48
N PHE A 43 2.62 -12.32 5.58
CA PHE A 43 2.71 -11.28 4.56
C PHE A 43 2.67 -9.86 5.14
N THR A 44 1.77 -9.62 6.10
CA THR A 44 1.52 -8.28 6.67
C THR A 44 2.40 -7.94 7.86
N GLY A 45 2.90 -8.95 8.59
CA GLY A 45 3.56 -8.77 9.90
C GLY A 45 2.58 -8.48 11.04
N LEU A 46 1.27 -8.51 10.80
CA LEU A 46 0.25 -8.43 11.86
C LEU A 46 0.13 -9.79 12.55
N GLN A 47 -0.32 -9.82 13.81
CA GLN A 47 -0.54 -11.07 14.53
C GLN A 47 -1.70 -11.87 13.92
N ALA A 48 -1.52 -13.19 13.76
CA ALA A 48 -2.60 -14.10 13.42
C ALA A 48 -3.79 -13.88 14.37
N GLY A 49 -5.01 -13.87 13.82
CA GLY A 49 -6.20 -13.52 14.58
C GLY A 49 -6.58 -12.03 14.57
N THR A 50 -5.71 -11.12 14.11
CA THR A 50 -6.05 -9.69 13.98
C THR A 50 -7.28 -9.53 13.06
N PRO A 51 -8.37 -8.88 13.51
CA PRO A 51 -9.55 -8.70 12.69
C PRO A 51 -9.31 -7.63 11.62
N VAL A 52 -9.49 -7.99 10.35
CA VAL A 52 -9.38 -7.04 9.23
C VAL A 52 -10.57 -7.15 8.29
N ARG A 53 -10.83 -6.10 7.52
CA ARG A 53 -11.91 -6.07 6.53
C ARG A 53 -11.55 -6.82 5.26
N PHE A 54 -12.54 -7.53 4.74
CA PHE A 54 -12.55 -8.19 3.45
C PHE A 54 -13.68 -7.63 2.59
N ALA A 55 -13.40 -7.52 1.29
CA ALA A 55 -14.36 -7.02 0.33
C ALA A 55 -15.32 -8.13 -0.10
N THR A 56 -16.61 -7.83 -0.09
CA THR A 56 -17.68 -8.64 -0.67
C THR A 56 -17.76 -8.36 -2.17
N ASN A 57 -16.73 -8.77 -2.92
CA ASN A 57 -16.69 -8.58 -4.36
C ASN A 57 -17.53 -9.65 -5.04
N LEU A 58 -18.75 -9.28 -5.43
CA LEU A 58 -19.72 -10.17 -6.04
C LEU A 58 -19.45 -10.36 -7.55
N SER A 59 -19.74 -11.55 -8.06
CA SER A 59 -19.79 -11.87 -9.48
C SER A 59 -20.93 -11.10 -10.18
N ALA A 60 -20.95 -11.11 -11.51
CA ALA A 60 -22.04 -10.48 -12.27
C ALA A 60 -23.40 -11.13 -11.98
N GLU A 61 -23.42 -12.46 -11.86
CA GLU A 61 -24.62 -13.25 -11.54
C GLU A 61 -25.13 -12.93 -10.13
N GLU A 62 -24.23 -12.91 -9.13
CA GLU A 62 -24.57 -12.56 -7.74
C GLU A 62 -25.11 -11.13 -7.63
N LYS A 63 -24.54 -10.19 -8.40
CA LYS A 63 -25.03 -8.81 -8.45
C LYS A 63 -26.45 -8.76 -9.01
N GLN A 64 -26.72 -9.49 -10.08
CA GLN A 64 -28.05 -9.52 -10.69
C GLN A 64 -29.08 -10.14 -9.74
N GLN A 65 -28.74 -11.27 -9.12
CA GLN A 65 -29.59 -11.92 -8.13
C GLN A 65 -29.91 -10.97 -6.96
N ARG A 66 -28.88 -10.41 -6.31
CA ARG A 66 -29.09 -9.48 -5.19
C ARG A 66 -29.81 -8.20 -5.59
N LYS A 67 -29.69 -7.78 -6.86
CA LYS A 67 -30.45 -6.64 -7.38
C LYS A 67 -31.94 -6.97 -7.50
N GLN A 68 -32.28 -8.17 -7.95
CA GLN A 68 -33.67 -8.65 -8.00
C GLN A 68 -34.28 -8.83 -6.60
N GLU A 69 -33.48 -9.31 -5.64
CA GLU A 69 -33.88 -9.48 -4.24
C GLU A 69 -33.90 -8.16 -3.45
N GLY A 70 -33.40 -7.05 -4.02
CA GLY A 70 -33.27 -5.77 -3.32
C GLY A 70 -32.19 -5.73 -2.23
N THR A 71 -31.30 -6.72 -2.17
CA THR A 71 -30.23 -6.89 -1.16
C THR A 71 -28.85 -6.41 -1.64
N LEU A 72 -28.75 -5.87 -2.86
CA LEU A 72 -27.50 -5.35 -3.41
C LEU A 72 -27.06 -4.09 -2.66
N CYS A 73 -25.81 -4.05 -2.19
CA CYS A 73 -25.25 -2.88 -1.54
C CYS A 73 -25.32 -1.64 -2.45
N THR A 74 -26.07 -0.62 -2.03
CA THR A 74 -26.31 0.62 -2.77
C THR A 74 -25.06 1.50 -2.88
N LYS A 75 -24.15 1.43 -1.90
CA LYS A 75 -22.93 2.25 -1.86
C LYS A 75 -21.87 1.85 -2.86
N CYS A 76 -21.61 0.54 -2.98
CA CYS A 76 -20.55 0.00 -3.85
C CYS A 76 -21.08 -0.74 -5.08
N GLY A 77 -22.39 -0.99 -5.19
CA GLY A 77 -22.98 -1.77 -6.27
C GLY A 77 -22.52 -3.23 -6.29
N GLY A 78 -22.22 -3.80 -5.12
CA GLY A 78 -21.70 -5.16 -4.98
C GLY A 78 -20.23 -5.35 -5.41
N ASN A 79 -19.47 -4.29 -5.65
CA ASN A 79 -18.04 -4.40 -5.97
C ASN A 79 -17.15 -4.62 -4.74
N GLY A 80 -17.68 -4.43 -3.52
CA GLY A 80 -16.93 -4.57 -2.27
C GLY A 80 -15.95 -3.42 -1.97
N TYR A 81 -15.81 -2.45 -2.87
CA TYR A 81 -14.94 -1.28 -2.74
C TYR A 81 -15.65 0.01 -3.16
N LYS A 82 -15.32 1.14 -2.50
CA LYS A 82 -15.83 2.46 -2.86
C LYS A 82 -14.79 3.54 -2.53
N GLY A 83 -14.25 4.17 -3.57
CA GLY A 83 -13.20 5.18 -3.44
C GLY A 83 -11.80 4.56 -3.44
N ARG A 84 -10.80 5.41 -3.20
CA ARG A 84 -9.38 5.02 -3.16
C ARG A 84 -8.70 5.60 -1.92
N VAL A 85 -7.63 4.95 -1.48
CA VAL A 85 -6.73 5.43 -0.43
C VAL A 85 -5.30 5.32 -0.95
N GLY A 86 -4.48 6.34 -0.71
CA GLY A 86 -3.08 6.35 -1.14
C GLY A 86 -2.21 5.66 -0.11
N THR A 87 -1.30 4.81 -0.56
CA THR A 87 -0.10 4.44 0.20
C THR A 87 1.08 5.24 -0.32
N TYR A 88 1.90 5.76 0.60
CA TYR A 88 3.00 6.67 0.34
C TYR A 88 4.28 6.12 0.93
N GLU A 89 5.37 6.42 0.24
CA GLU A 89 6.73 6.19 0.69
C GLU A 89 7.50 7.49 0.47
N LEU A 90 7.95 8.11 1.57
CA LEU A 90 8.61 9.40 1.54
C LEU A 90 10.05 9.25 2.01
N MET A 91 10.98 9.25 1.05
CA MET A 91 12.40 9.32 1.33
C MET A 91 12.82 10.78 1.48
N THR A 92 13.08 11.23 2.71
CA THR A 92 13.66 12.55 2.96
C THR A 92 15.18 12.53 2.75
N ILE A 93 15.72 13.50 2.02
CA ILE A 93 17.17 13.59 1.76
C ILE A 93 17.89 14.21 2.97
N ASN A 94 18.25 13.36 3.93
CA ASN A 94 19.08 13.71 5.10
C ASN A 94 20.58 13.65 4.76
N SER A 95 21.44 13.91 5.75
CA SER A 95 22.90 13.88 5.57
C SER A 95 23.44 12.51 5.15
N SER A 96 22.94 11.41 5.72
CA SER A 96 23.34 10.04 5.35
C SER A 96 23.04 9.77 3.87
N ILE A 97 21.80 10.05 3.45
CA ILE A 97 21.37 9.82 2.08
C ILE A 97 22.16 10.70 1.09
N ARG A 98 22.49 11.95 1.43
CA ARG A 98 23.35 12.81 0.58
C ARG A 98 24.74 12.23 0.38
N GLU A 99 25.32 11.68 1.45
CA GLU A 99 26.64 11.04 1.38
C GLU A 99 26.58 9.76 0.55
N SER A 100 25.54 8.93 0.72
CA SER A 100 25.32 7.74 -0.09
C SER A 100 25.13 8.03 -1.58
N ILE A 101 24.41 9.12 -1.93
CA ILE A 101 24.32 9.60 -3.31
C ILE A 101 25.68 10.05 -3.85
N LYS A 102 26.47 10.76 -3.04
CA LYS A 102 27.82 11.23 -3.41
C LYS A 102 28.77 10.07 -3.66
N GLN A 103 28.68 9.02 -2.83
CA GLN A 103 29.45 7.79 -2.94
C GLN A 103 28.93 6.86 -4.05
N LYS A 104 27.82 7.21 -4.71
CA LYS A 104 27.17 6.41 -5.76
C LYS A 104 26.83 4.99 -5.28
N LYS A 105 26.36 4.88 -4.03
CA LYS A 105 25.85 3.60 -3.50
C LYS A 105 24.67 3.09 -4.35
N SER A 106 24.42 1.79 -4.26
CA SER A 106 23.29 1.17 -4.94
C SER A 106 21.96 1.69 -4.42
N THR A 107 20.92 1.57 -5.25
CA THR A 107 19.53 1.93 -4.85
C THR A 107 19.09 1.17 -3.61
N HIS A 108 19.48 -0.12 -3.50
CA HIS A 108 19.16 -0.95 -2.35
C HIS A 108 19.82 -0.43 -1.06
N GLU A 109 21.09 -0.04 -1.10
CA GLU A 109 21.78 0.54 0.07
C GLU A 109 21.13 1.86 0.52
N ILE A 110 20.77 2.72 -0.43
CA ILE A 110 20.10 4.00 -0.16
C ILE A 110 18.72 3.75 0.47
N GLU A 111 17.96 2.77 -0.05
CA GLU A 111 16.67 2.38 0.50
C GLU A 111 16.80 1.86 1.94
N GLN A 112 17.77 1.00 2.22
CA GLN A 112 18.03 0.51 3.58
C GLN A 112 18.34 1.66 4.56
N GLU A 113 19.18 2.61 4.16
CA GLU A 113 19.48 3.80 4.97
C GLU A 113 18.24 4.67 5.18
N ALA A 114 17.39 4.80 4.16
CA ALA A 114 16.15 5.57 4.26
C ALA A 114 15.17 4.92 5.23
N VAL A 115 14.99 3.59 5.17
CA VAL A 115 14.15 2.83 6.10
C VAL A 115 14.69 2.93 7.52
N GLN A 116 16.01 2.82 7.73
CA GLN A 116 16.64 3.02 9.03
C GLN A 116 16.44 4.45 9.55
N SER A 117 16.36 5.44 8.67
CA SER A 117 16.07 6.84 8.98
C SER A 117 14.57 7.13 9.23
N GLY A 118 13.71 6.10 9.25
CA GLY A 118 12.29 6.23 9.57
C GLY A 118 11.36 6.28 8.36
N MET A 119 11.85 6.06 7.13
CA MET A 119 10.99 5.91 5.97
C MET A 119 10.10 4.67 6.10
N LEU A 120 8.79 4.85 5.97
CA LEU A 120 7.86 3.74 5.77
C LEU A 120 7.81 3.37 4.29
N THR A 121 7.98 2.08 4.01
CA THR A 121 7.80 1.56 2.64
C THR A 121 6.32 1.54 2.26
N LEU A 122 6.03 1.51 0.95
CA LEU A 122 4.66 1.39 0.45
C LEU A 122 3.91 0.19 1.07
N LYS A 123 4.62 -0.93 1.28
CA LYS A 123 4.07 -2.12 1.93
C LYS A 123 3.75 -1.86 3.40
N ARG A 124 4.69 -1.31 4.17
CA ARG A 124 4.50 -1.05 5.61
C ARG A 124 3.36 -0.08 5.85
N TYR A 125 3.31 1.03 5.12
CA TYR A 125 2.21 1.96 5.24
C TYR A 125 0.88 1.37 4.71
N GLY A 126 0.92 0.52 3.69
CA GLY A 126 -0.24 -0.27 3.27
C GLY A 126 -0.81 -1.17 4.36
N VAL A 127 0.04 -1.78 5.19
CA VAL A 127 -0.38 -2.59 6.36
C VAL A 127 -1.07 -1.70 7.40
N GLU A 128 -0.57 -0.49 7.63
CA GLU A 128 -1.24 0.49 8.52
C GLU A 128 -2.66 0.81 8.05
N LEU A 129 -2.85 1.01 6.74
CA LEU A 129 -4.20 1.24 6.17
C LEU A 129 -5.13 0.03 6.32
N ILE A 130 -4.59 -1.20 6.36
CA ILE A 130 -5.36 -2.42 6.66
C ILE A 130 -5.75 -2.43 8.14
N ARG A 131 -4.82 -2.09 9.04
CA ARG A 131 -5.07 -1.96 10.48
C ARG A 131 -6.16 -0.93 10.77
N GLU A 132 -6.17 0.18 10.02
CA GLU A 132 -7.21 1.22 10.05
C GLU A 132 -8.52 0.82 9.33
N GLN A 133 -8.62 -0.42 8.81
CA GLN A 133 -9.83 -0.93 8.15
C GLN A 133 -10.24 -0.13 6.90
N LEU A 134 -9.28 0.51 6.23
CA LEU A 134 -9.50 1.35 5.05
C LEU A 134 -9.35 0.56 3.74
N THR A 135 -8.50 -0.46 3.70
CA THR A 135 -8.26 -1.31 2.54
C THR A 135 -8.22 -2.78 2.94
N THR A 136 -7.93 -3.67 2.00
CA THR A 136 -7.86 -5.13 2.22
C THR A 136 -6.45 -5.65 1.93
N ILE A 137 -6.11 -6.82 2.51
CA ILE A 137 -4.85 -7.53 2.21
C ILE A 137 -4.75 -7.84 0.71
N SER A 138 -5.86 -8.23 0.08
CA SER A 138 -5.92 -8.51 -1.37
C SER A 138 -5.52 -7.30 -2.21
N GLU A 139 -5.92 -6.08 -1.83
CA GLU A 139 -5.49 -4.88 -2.55
C GLU A 139 -4.01 -4.58 -2.35
N LEU A 140 -3.49 -4.79 -1.13
CA LEU A 140 -2.06 -4.61 -0.86
C LEU A 140 -1.19 -5.60 -1.66
N GLN A 141 -1.60 -6.88 -1.74
CA GLN A 141 -0.87 -7.90 -2.50
C GLN A 141 -0.72 -7.54 -3.98
N LYS A 142 -1.74 -6.90 -4.59
CA LYS A 142 -1.67 -6.49 -6.01
C LYS A 142 -0.60 -5.46 -6.29
N ILE A 143 -0.31 -4.58 -5.33
CA ILE A 143 0.72 -3.55 -5.51
C ILE A 143 2.11 -4.03 -5.12
N CYS A 144 2.23 -4.97 -4.17
CA CYS A 144 3.53 -5.49 -3.73
C CYS A 144 4.09 -6.59 -4.64
N ASN A 145 3.23 -7.36 -5.34
CA ASN A 145 3.70 -8.40 -6.26
C ASN A 145 4.38 -7.86 -7.53
N THR A 146 4.43 -6.53 -7.72
CA THR A 146 5.04 -5.89 -8.89
C THR A 146 6.54 -5.59 -8.69
N GLU A 147 7.15 -6.01 -7.57
CA GLU A 147 8.57 -5.79 -7.24
C GLU A 147 9.45 -7.04 -7.44
N ASN A 148 9.09 -7.90 -8.41
CA ASN A 148 9.96 -9.00 -8.87
C ASN A 148 10.69 -8.63 -10.15
#